data_AF-A0A8J7QGD8-F1
#
_entry.id   AF-A0A8J7QGD8-F1
#
_cell.length_a   1.000
_cell.length_b   1.000
_cell.length_c   1.000
_cell.angle_alpha   90.00
_cell.angle_beta   90.00
_cell.angle_gamma   90.00
#
_symmetry.space_group_name_H-M   'P 1'
#
loop_
_entity.id
_entity.type
_entity.pdbx_description
1 polymer ?
#
loop_
_entity_poly.entity_id
_entity_poly.type
_entity_poly.pdbx_seq_one_letter_code
_entity_poly.pdbx_strand_id
1 'polypeptide(L)'
;MEAVKSYRIPVEAPKDLIEEYFKVKQRALEHIFAHVRFSNKAHLSISREDRKKLRDELLKDWRFSKHYVDSAINSVIGLVKSWITLYNRGKAESKPEITKRTVYIKSTLFSFRNV
;
A
#
# COMPACT_ATOMS: atom_id res chain seq x y z
N MET A 1 -13.57 7.88 -37.73
CA MET A 1 -13.59 7.32 -36.36
C MET A 1 -13.76 8.47 -35.39
N GLU A 2 -14.78 8.42 -34.55
CA GLU A 2 -15.03 9.45 -33.54
C GLU A 2 -14.12 9.22 -32.33
N ALA A 3 -13.38 10.24 -31.90
CA ALA A 3 -12.44 10.11 -30.78
C ALA A 3 -13.20 10.15 -29.44
N VAL A 4 -13.26 9.02 -28.74
CA VAL A 4 -13.86 8.94 -27.40
C VAL A 4 -12.80 9.27 -26.34
N LYS A 5 -13.13 10.17 -25.41
CA LYS A 5 -12.25 10.51 -24.29
C LYS A 5 -12.12 9.29 -23.36
N SER A 6 -10.89 8.92 -23.02
CA SER A 6 -10.57 7.71 -22.23
C SER A 6 -11.32 7.62 -20.89
N TYR A 7 -11.55 8.75 -20.21
CA TYR A 7 -12.29 8.78 -18.93
C TYR A 7 -13.79 8.52 -19.07
N ARG A 8 -14.35 8.54 -20.29
CA ARG A 8 -15.77 8.24 -20.55
C ARG A 8 -16.02 6.76 -20.79
N ILE A 9 -14.97 5.97 -20.97
CA ILE A 9 -15.07 4.53 -21.15
C ILE A 9 -15.28 3.93 -19.75
N PRO A 10 -16.41 3.24 -19.48
CA PRO A 10 -16.60 2.57 -18.21
C PRO A 10 -15.53 1.48 -18.06
N VAL A 11 -14.79 1.56 -16.95
CA VAL A 11 -13.75 0.59 -16.62
C VAL A 11 -14.28 -0.31 -15.52
N GLU A 12 -14.27 -1.62 -15.76
CA GLU A 12 -14.54 -2.57 -14.71
C GLU A 12 -13.36 -2.61 -13.73
N ALA A 13 -13.64 -2.41 -12.45
CA ALA A 13 -12.60 -2.39 -11.43
C ALA A 13 -12.02 -3.80 -11.23
N PRO A 14 -10.69 -3.97 -11.21
CA PRO A 14 -10.06 -5.27 -10.96
C PRO A 14 -10.19 -5.61 -9.47
N LYS A 15 -11.34 -6.18 -9.09
CA LYS A 15 -11.71 -6.50 -7.70
C LYS A 15 -10.68 -7.40 -7.03
N ASP A 16 -10.12 -8.31 -7.82
CA ASP A 16 -9.15 -9.29 -7.39
C ASP A 16 -7.78 -8.67 -7.08
N LEU A 17 -7.33 -7.68 -7.86
CA LEU A 17 -6.16 -6.86 -7.54
C LEU A 17 -6.42 -6.00 -6.30
N ILE A 18 -7.61 -5.39 -6.19
CA ILE A 18 -7.96 -4.54 -5.04
C ILE A 18 -7.87 -5.33 -3.74
N GLU A 19 -8.44 -6.55 -3.71
CA GLU A 19 -8.45 -7.39 -2.52
C GLU A 19 -7.05 -7.90 -2.15
N GLU A 20 -6.29 -8.39 -3.13
CA GLU A 20 -4.91 -8.85 -2.88
C GLU A 20 -3.99 -7.69 -2.46
N TYR A 21 -4.13 -6.52 -3.07
CA TYR A 21 -3.40 -5.31 -2.67
C TYR A 21 -3.75 -4.87 -1.24
N PHE A 22 -5.03 -4.97 -0.87
CA PHE A 22 -5.47 -4.66 0.49
C PHE A 22 -4.81 -5.59 1.53
N LYS A 23 -4.80 -6.91 1.28
CA LYS A 23 -4.12 -7.90 2.13
C LYS A 23 -2.62 -7.62 2.25
N VAL A 24 -1.95 -7.29 1.14
CA VAL A 24 -0.54 -6.91 1.14
C VAL A 24 -0.29 -5.69 2.04
N LYS A 25 -1.15 -4.66 1.95
CA LYS A 25 -1.02 -3.50 2.84
C LYS A 25 -1.23 -3.85 4.31
N GLN A 26 -2.17 -4.72 4.65
CA GLN A 26 -2.38 -5.16 6.04
C GLN A 26 -1.16 -5.90 6.59
N ARG A 27 -0.64 -6.88 5.86
CA ARG A 27 0.59 -7.61 6.23
C ARG A 27 1.79 -6.67 6.36
N ALA A 28 1.95 -5.76 5.41
CA ALA A 28 3.01 -4.75 5.48
C ALA A 28 2.86 -3.85 6.71
N LEU A 29 1.63 -3.49 7.07
CA LEU A 29 1.37 -2.67 8.26
C LEU A 29 1.76 -3.39 9.54
N GLU A 30 1.34 -4.65 9.70
CA GLU A 30 1.72 -5.46 10.87
C GLU A 30 3.24 -5.54 11.01
N HIS A 31 3.94 -5.90 9.93
CA HIS A 31 5.40 -6.04 9.94
C HIS A 31 6.10 -4.70 10.20
N ILE A 32 5.71 -3.62 9.51
CA ILE A 32 6.35 -2.30 9.68
C ILE A 32 6.05 -1.75 11.08
N PHE A 33 4.85 -1.93 11.60
CA PHE A 33 4.48 -1.45 12.93
C PHE A 33 5.24 -2.18 14.05
N ALA A 34 5.58 -3.46 13.86
CA ALA A 34 6.45 -4.20 14.80
C ALA A 34 7.85 -3.57 14.98
N HIS A 35 8.28 -2.74 14.02
CA HIS A 35 9.55 -2.00 14.07
C HIS A 35 9.41 -0.60 14.69
N VAL A 36 8.24 -0.26 15.24
CA VAL A 36 8.04 0.98 16.00
C VAL A 36 8.56 0.79 17.42
N ARG A 37 9.40 1.72 17.86
CA ARG A 37 9.98 1.72 19.21
C ARG A 37 9.38 2.84 20.03
N PHE A 38 8.95 2.51 21.25
CA PHE A 38 8.38 3.43 22.22
C PHE A 38 9.39 3.64 23.34
N SER A 39 10.22 4.68 23.22
CA SER A 39 11.09 5.15 24.30
C SER A 39 10.54 6.49 24.81
N ASN A 40 11.25 7.60 24.63
CA ASN A 40 10.78 8.94 24.96
C ASN A 40 9.77 9.47 23.93
N LYS A 41 9.96 9.08 22.67
CA LYS A 41 9.04 9.34 21.55
C LYS A 41 8.95 8.08 20.71
N ALA A 42 7.76 7.82 20.17
CA ALA A 42 7.60 6.79 19.16
C ALA A 42 8.45 7.15 17.93
N HIS A 43 9.18 6.18 17.40
CA HIS A 43 9.91 6.32 16.15
C HIS A 43 9.98 4.99 15.42
N LEU A 44 10.07 5.04 14.09
CA LEU A 44 10.15 3.87 13.24
C LEU A 44 11.62 3.51 13.00
N SER A 45 12.05 2.33 13.45
CA SER A 45 13.40 1.81 13.28
C SER A 45 13.38 0.58 12.36
N ILE A 46 13.22 0.83 11.05
CA ILE A 46 13.21 -0.21 10.02
C ILE A 46 14.43 -0.07 9.11
N SER A 47 15.25 -1.11 9.04
CA SER A 47 16.46 -1.13 8.20
C SER A 47 16.14 -1.35 6.73
N ARG A 48 17.15 -1.21 5.86
CA ARG A 48 17.01 -1.52 4.44
C ARG A 48 16.82 -3.02 4.23
N GLU A 49 17.50 -3.82 5.03
CA GLU A 49 17.45 -5.28 5.03
C GLU A 49 16.07 -5.78 5.45
N ASP A 50 15.44 -5.16 6.46
CA ASP A 50 14.07 -5.48 6.88
C ASP A 50 13.06 -5.19 5.78
N ARG A 51 13.21 -4.05 5.09
CA ARG A 51 12.36 -3.73 3.92
C ARG A 51 12.55 -4.71 2.78
N LYS A 52 13.79 -5.17 2.54
CA LYS A 52 14.08 -6.17 1.51
C LYS A 52 13.43 -7.52 1.87
N LYS A 53 13.59 -7.98 3.11
CA LYS A 53 12.96 -9.22 3.59
C LYS A 53 11.44 -9.16 3.47
N LEU A 54 10.82 -8.09 3.96
CA LEU A 54 9.37 -7.88 3.83
C LEU A 54 8.93 -7.90 2.36
N ARG A 55 9.68 -7.23 1.49
CA ARG A 55 9.39 -7.23 0.05
C ARG A 55 9.47 -8.63 -0.55
N ASP A 56 10.53 -9.37 -0.25
CA ASP A 56 10.74 -10.71 -0.80
C ASP A 56 9.67 -11.69 -0.28
N GLU A 57 9.23 -11.54 0.98
CA GLU A 57 8.10 -12.30 1.55
C GLU A 57 6.76 -11.99 0.88
N LEU A 58 6.44 -10.69 0.71
CA LEU A 58 5.20 -10.26 0.07
C LEU A 58 5.12 -10.66 -1.41
N LEU A 59 6.26 -10.93 -2.05
CA LEU A 59 6.32 -11.35 -3.46
C LEU A 59 6.14 -12.85 -3.69
N LYS A 60 6.29 -13.72 -2.66
CA LYS A 60 6.26 -15.18 -2.83
C LYS A 60 4.99 -15.70 -3.51
N ASP A 61 3.83 -15.15 -3.16
CA ASP A 61 2.52 -15.54 -3.69
C ASP A 61 1.86 -14.41 -4.51
N TRP A 62 2.67 -13.45 -5.01
CA TRP A 62 2.14 -12.26 -5.69
C TRP A 62 2.03 -12.47 -7.19
N ARG A 63 0.79 -12.53 -7.70
CA ARG A 63 0.49 -12.76 -9.12
C ARG A 63 0.44 -11.51 -10.00
N PHE A 64 0.44 -10.31 -9.42
CA PHE A 64 0.37 -9.05 -10.16
C PHE A 64 1.77 -8.43 -10.34
N SER A 65 1.85 -7.25 -10.95
CA SER A 65 3.13 -6.57 -11.11
C SER A 65 3.77 -6.23 -9.76
N LYS A 66 5.08 -6.49 -9.64
CA LYS A 66 5.89 -6.26 -8.42
C LYS A 66 5.80 -4.83 -7.85
N HIS A 67 5.57 -3.84 -8.71
CA HIS A 67 5.53 -2.44 -8.30
C HIS A 67 4.36 -2.13 -7.36
N TYR A 68 3.29 -2.93 -7.39
CA TYR A 68 2.20 -2.79 -6.43
C TYR A 68 2.68 -3.12 -5.01
N VAL A 69 3.49 -4.17 -4.82
CA VAL A 69 4.09 -4.48 -3.52
C VAL A 69 4.98 -3.33 -3.05
N ASP A 70 5.84 -2.81 -3.94
CA ASP A 70 6.69 -1.66 -3.63
C ASP A 70 5.86 -0.42 -3.23
N SER A 71 4.75 -0.16 -3.93
CA SER A 71 3.83 0.94 -3.63
C SER A 71 3.11 0.75 -2.29
N ALA A 72 2.68 -0.48 -1.97
CA ALA A 72 2.05 -0.82 -0.70
C ALA A 72 2.99 -0.56 0.47
N ILE A 73 4.23 -1.06 0.40
CA ILE A 73 5.26 -0.86 1.43
C ILE A 73 5.49 0.63 1.67
N ASN A 74 5.68 1.42 0.61
CA ASN A 74 5.90 2.86 0.72
C ASN A 74 4.70 3.59 1.32
N SER A 75 3.48 3.22 0.90
CA SER A 75 2.24 3.78 1.43
C SER A 75 2.10 3.51 2.93
N VAL A 76 2.41 2.29 3.38
CA VAL A 76 2.34 1.89 4.78
C VAL A 76 3.42 2.57 5.62
N ILE A 77 4.65 2.70 5.12
CA ILE A 77 5.70 3.48 5.82
C ILE A 77 5.23 4.93 6.03
N GLY A 78 4.63 5.55 5.02
CA GLY A 78 4.05 6.89 5.12
C GLY A 78 2.94 6.97 6.18
N LEU A 79 2.03 5.99 6.19
CA LEU A 79 0.96 5.88 7.18
C LEU A 79 1.52 5.78 8.61
N VAL A 80 2.47 4.87 8.85
CA VAL A 80 3.06 4.67 10.18
C VAL A 80 3.82 5.91 10.65
N LYS A 81 4.57 6.58 9.77
CA LYS A 81 5.24 7.86 10.11
C LYS A 81 4.26 8.96 10.47
N SER A 82 3.16 9.08 9.72
CA SER A 82 2.09 10.04 10.02
C SER A 82 1.43 9.73 11.37
N TRP A 83 1.13 8.45 11.62
CA TRP A 83 0.60 7.99 12.90
C TRP A 83 1.54 8.29 14.07
N ILE A 84 2.84 7.99 13.95
CA ILE A 84 3.86 8.32 14.97
C ILE A 84 3.86 9.81 15.28
N THR A 85 3.74 10.66 14.25
CA THR A 85 3.70 12.12 14.43
C THR A 85 2.48 12.55 15.25
N LEU A 86 1.32 11.91 15.03
CA LEU A 86 0.10 12.18 15.80
C LEU A 86 0.18 11.59 17.22
N TYR A 87 0.71 10.38 17.37
CA TYR A 87 0.93 9.71 18.66
C TYR A 87 1.83 10.54 19.57
N ASN A 88 2.97 11.01 19.05
CA ASN A 88 3.90 11.87 19.79
C ASN A 88 3.31 13.24 20.18
N ARG A 89 2.18 13.64 19.57
CA ARG A 89 1.41 14.85 19.92
C ARG A 89 0.23 14.55 20.85
N GLY A 90 0.06 13.30 21.29
CA GLY A 90 -1.09 12.86 22.09
C GLY A 90 -2.41 12.86 21.32
N LYS A 91 -2.39 12.84 19.98
CA LYS A 91 -3.58 12.89 19.12
C LYS A 91 -4.01 11.54 18.56
N ALA A 92 -3.15 10.53 18.64
CA ALA A 92 -3.47 9.18 18.20
C ALA A 92 -3.41 8.25 19.41
N GLU A 93 -4.55 7.65 19.73
CA GLU A 93 -4.71 6.74 20.87
C GLU A 93 -4.68 5.28 20.42
N SER A 94 -5.32 4.97 19.29
CA SER A 94 -5.36 3.63 18.71
C SER A 94 -4.26 3.40 17.69
N LYS A 95 -3.97 2.12 17.40
CA LYS A 95 -3.07 1.73 16.31
C LYS A 95 -3.62 2.20 14.95
N PRO A 96 -2.76 2.48 13.96
CA PRO A 96 -3.22 2.79 12.61
C PRO A 96 -3.86 1.54 11.98
N GLU A 97 -4.90 1.75 11.17
CA GLU A 97 -5.60 0.68 10.46
C GLU A 97 -5.81 1.07 9.00
N ILE A 98 -5.82 0.06 8.12
CA ILE A 98 -6.15 0.24 6.70
C ILE A 98 -7.58 -0.25 6.49
N THR A 99 -8.49 0.68 6.26
CA THR A 99 -9.92 0.39 6.07
C THR A 99 -10.34 0.44 4.60
N LYS A 100 -9.66 1.26 3.80
CA LYS A 100 -10.01 1.46 2.38
C LYS A 100 -9.38 0.41 1.48
N ARG A 101 -10.22 -0.31 0.75
CA ARG A 101 -9.88 -1.24 -0.33
C ARG A 101 -9.72 -0.48 -1.65
N THR A 102 -8.56 0.14 -1.84
CA THR A 102 -8.26 0.89 -3.05
C THR A 102 -6.85 0.60 -3.54
N VAL A 103 -6.67 0.61 -4.86
CA VAL A 103 -5.38 0.49 -5.53
C VAL A 103 -5.27 1.60 -6.57
N TYR A 104 -4.09 2.24 -6.64
CA TYR A 104 -3.79 3.18 -7.69
C TYR A 104 -3.20 2.44 -8.89
N ILE A 105 -3.81 2.59 -10.06
CA ILE A 105 -3.37 1.98 -11.31
C ILE A 105 -2.96 3.10 -12.25
N LYS A 106 -1.72 3.06 -12.75
CA LYS A 106 -1.27 4.04 -13.76
C LYS A 106 -2.09 3.87 -15.03
N SER A 107 -2.45 4.99 -15.67
CA SER A 107 -3.16 5.01 -16.95
C SER A 107 -2.45 4.17 -18.03
N THR A 108 -1.12 4.15 -18.00
CA THR A 108 -0.27 3.36 -18.93
C THR A 108 -0.39 1.84 -18.77
N LEU A 109 -1.03 1.36 -17.70
CA LEU A 109 -1.27 -0.08 -17.48
C LEU A 109 -2.63 -0.52 -18.02
N PHE A 110 -3.47 0.42 -18.47
CA PHE A 110 -4.72 0.09 -19.14
C PHE A 110 -4.45 -0.21 -20.60
N SER A 111 -4.93 -1.36 -21.06
CA SER A 111 -5.04 -1.65 -22.49
C SER A 111 -6.52 -1.81 -22.82
N PHE A 112 -6.96 -1.12 -23.86
CA PHE A 112 -8.32 -1.21 -24.36
C PHE A 112 -8.29 -2.00 -25.65
N ARG A 113 -9.08 -3.07 -25.73
CA ARG A 113 -9.33 -3.81 -26.97
C ARG A 113 -10.78 -3.57 -27.36
N ASN A 114 -11.00 -2.99 -28.53
CA ASN A 114 -12.32 -3.02 -29.16
C ASN A 114 -12.61 -4.49 -29.50
N VAL A 115 -13.67 -5.04 -28.92
CA VAL A 115 -14.24 -6.33 -29.30
C VAL A 115 -15.39 -6.06 -30.26
#